data_AF-A0A349K8H2-F1
#
_entry.id   AF-A0A349K8H2-F1
#
_cell.length_a   1.000
_cell.length_b   1.000
_cell.length_c   1.000
_cell.angle_alpha   90.00
_cell.angle_beta   90.00
_cell.angle_gamma   90.00
#
_symmetry.space_group_name_H-M   'P 1'
#
loop_
_entity.id
_entity.type
_entity.pdbx_description
1 polymer ?
#
loop_
_entity_poly.entity_id
_entity_poly.type
_entity_poly.pdbx_seq_one_letter_code
_entity_poly.pdbx_strand_id
1 'polypeptide(L)'
;MKYEEITSQATAEWANMTSGRVPLVRIGTAMCGHAAGAFRVLKALQKYLDSKGLKANIQEVGCLGLCYAEPLLDIKKPGKSRLFFNNVTPEEIEYIVDEYLINEGYPKEKVFGYIGEEGPVNGEDSLESMPGLKLQNRIALRNAGHTSPHDINQYIANGGYAGLYKALTDMSPSEVIDEVKNSGL
;
A
#
# COMPACT_ATOMS: atom_id res chain seq x y z
N MET A 1 -0.84 -24.42 15.04
CA MET A 1 -0.67 -23.94 13.66
C MET A 1 0.81 -23.66 13.47
N LYS A 2 1.44 -24.24 12.46
CA LYS A 2 2.87 -24.04 12.16
C LYS A 2 3.05 -22.70 11.46
N TYR A 3 4.22 -22.07 11.58
CA TYR A 3 4.49 -20.76 10.97
C TYR A 3 4.32 -20.79 9.44
N GLU A 4 4.67 -21.91 8.81
CA GLU A 4 4.51 -22.13 7.38
C GLU A 4 3.04 -22.13 6.94
N GLU A 5 2.14 -22.66 7.78
CA GLU A 5 0.69 -22.65 7.52
C GLU A 5 0.16 -21.22 7.59
N ILE A 6 0.55 -20.46 8.62
CA ILE A 6 0.18 -19.05 8.79
C ILE A 6 0.68 -18.22 7.60
N THR A 7 1.94 -18.42 7.21
CA THR A 7 2.55 -17.69 6.08
C THR A 7 1.84 -18.02 4.76
N SER A 8 1.50 -19.29 4.55
CA SER A 8 0.77 -19.72 3.35
C SER A 8 -0.62 -19.10 3.27
N GLN A 9 -1.37 -19.09 4.38
CA GLN A 9 -2.67 -18.43 4.46
C GLN A 9 -2.55 -16.93 4.21
N ALA A 10 -1.65 -16.26 4.92
CA ALA A 10 -1.40 -14.82 4.77
C ALA A 10 -1.05 -14.43 3.33
N THR A 11 -0.20 -15.24 2.68
CA THR A 11 0.19 -15.02 1.28
C THR A 11 -0.99 -15.16 0.32
N ALA A 12 -1.86 -16.16 0.54
CA ALA A 12 -3.06 -16.35 -0.27
C ALA A 12 -4.07 -15.19 -0.09
N GLU A 13 -4.27 -14.71 1.15
CA GLU A 13 -5.13 -13.56 1.45
C GLU A 13 -4.59 -12.28 0.81
N TRP A 14 -3.27 -12.04 0.91
CA TRP A 14 -2.60 -10.90 0.29
C TRP A 14 -2.69 -10.93 -1.24
N ALA A 15 -2.48 -12.09 -1.86
CA ALA A 15 -2.61 -12.26 -3.31
C ALA A 15 -4.06 -12.02 -3.77
N ASN A 16 -5.06 -12.52 -3.04
CA ASN A 16 -6.46 -12.28 -3.35
C ASN A 16 -6.84 -10.79 -3.21
N MET A 17 -6.19 -10.06 -2.29
CA MET A 17 -6.44 -8.64 -2.11
C MET A 17 -5.78 -7.78 -3.21
N THR A 18 -4.53 -8.09 -3.58
CA THR A 18 -3.70 -7.28 -4.48
C THR A 18 -3.82 -7.64 -5.96
N SER A 19 -4.17 -8.89 -6.25
CA SER A 19 -4.38 -9.43 -7.60
C SER A 19 -5.80 -9.98 -7.78
N GLY A 20 -6.72 -9.55 -6.92
CA GLY A 20 -8.13 -9.96 -6.93
C GLY A 20 -8.94 -9.45 -8.12
N ARG A 21 -10.23 -9.80 -8.11
CA ARG A 21 -11.17 -9.41 -9.18
C ARG A 21 -11.77 -8.02 -9.02
N VAL A 22 -11.64 -7.41 -7.84
CA VAL A 22 -12.13 -6.07 -7.53
C VAL A 22 -10.96 -5.12 -7.34
N PRO A 23 -11.12 -3.81 -7.61
CA PRO A 23 -10.08 -2.84 -7.34
C PRO A 23 -9.69 -2.81 -5.85
N LEU A 24 -8.40 -2.58 -5.59
CA LEU A 24 -7.88 -2.28 -4.27
C LEU A 24 -7.65 -0.77 -4.17
N VAL A 25 -8.37 -0.12 -3.27
CA VAL A 25 -8.30 1.32 -3.00
C VAL A 25 -7.63 1.53 -1.65
N ARG A 26 -6.56 2.32 -1.62
CA ARG A 26 -5.71 2.47 -0.44
C ARG A 26 -5.51 3.93 -0.09
N ILE A 27 -5.52 4.23 1.21
CA ILE A 27 -5.37 5.60 1.71
C ILE A 27 -4.30 5.61 2.81
N GLY A 28 -3.33 6.52 2.70
CA GLY A 28 -2.36 6.79 3.76
C GLY A 28 -3.03 7.46 4.96
N THR A 29 -3.17 6.76 6.08
CA THR A 29 -3.83 7.29 7.30
C THR A 29 -2.88 7.45 8.49
N ALA A 30 -1.58 7.32 8.26
CA ALA A 30 -0.55 7.71 9.22
C ALA A 30 -0.67 9.21 9.62
N MET A 31 0.09 9.64 10.64
CA MET A 31 -0.06 10.97 11.26
C MET A 31 -0.15 12.15 10.28
N CYS A 32 0.69 12.20 9.24
CA CYS A 32 0.63 13.25 8.22
C CYS A 32 -0.64 13.19 7.37
N GLY A 33 -1.05 11.98 6.94
CA GLY A 33 -2.29 11.74 6.22
C GLY A 33 -3.51 12.12 7.05
N HIS A 34 -3.54 11.74 8.33
CA HIS A 34 -4.58 12.16 9.26
C HIS A 34 -4.63 13.68 9.37
N ALA A 35 -3.50 14.34 9.63
CA ALA A 35 -3.44 15.80 9.73
C ALA A 35 -3.92 16.50 8.44
N ALA A 36 -3.65 15.91 7.28
CA ALA A 36 -4.10 16.41 5.98
C ALA A 36 -5.57 16.07 5.64
N GLY A 37 -6.26 15.27 6.46
CA GLY A 37 -7.69 14.97 6.31
C GLY A 37 -8.04 13.61 5.73
N ALA A 38 -7.09 12.66 5.65
CA ALA A 38 -7.28 11.33 5.06
C ALA A 38 -8.50 10.56 5.62
N PHE A 39 -8.82 10.70 6.91
CA PHE A 39 -10.01 10.05 7.50
C PHE A 39 -11.34 10.58 6.91
N ARG A 40 -11.38 11.85 6.49
CA ARG A 40 -12.58 12.42 5.82
C ARG A 40 -12.69 11.87 4.40
N VAL A 41 -11.56 11.75 3.71
CA VAL A 41 -11.45 11.14 2.38
C VAL A 41 -11.91 9.68 2.43
N LEU A 42 -11.42 8.89 3.41
CA LEU A 42 -11.84 7.50 3.61
C LEU A 42 -13.35 7.37 3.84
N LYS A 43 -13.94 8.23 4.68
CA LYS A 43 -15.39 8.23 4.93
C LYS A 43 -16.19 8.58 3.67
N ALA A 44 -15.74 9.58 2.92
CA ALA A 44 -16.37 9.97 1.66
C ALA A 44 -16.29 8.83 0.63
N LEU A 45 -15.13 8.18 0.51
CA LEU A 45 -14.89 7.03 -0.35
C LEU A 45 -15.84 5.87 -0.03
N GLN A 46 -15.90 5.43 1.22
CA GLN A 46 -16.77 4.33 1.64
C GLN A 46 -18.23 4.65 1.32
N LYS A 47 -18.70 5.84 1.73
CA LYS A 47 -20.07 6.28 1.47
C LYS A 47 -20.40 6.29 -0.03
N TYR A 48 -19.48 6.77 -0.86
CA TYR A 48 -19.70 6.88 -2.30
C TYR A 48 -19.76 5.51 -2.98
N LEU A 49 -18.79 4.63 -2.67
CA LEU A 49 -18.78 3.26 -3.18
C LEU A 49 -20.05 2.49 -2.79
N ASP A 50 -20.50 2.63 -1.54
CA ASP A 50 -21.74 2.01 -1.05
C ASP A 50 -22.97 2.55 -1.81
N SER A 51 -23.03 3.87 -2.03
CA SER A 51 -24.15 4.50 -2.75
C SER A 51 -24.28 4.05 -4.21
N LYS A 52 -23.17 3.66 -4.83
CA LYS A 52 -23.11 3.14 -6.21
C LYS A 52 -23.16 1.61 -6.29
N GLY A 53 -23.14 0.91 -5.15
CA GLY A 53 -23.04 -0.55 -5.10
C GLY A 53 -21.73 -1.09 -5.69
N LEU A 54 -20.66 -0.28 -5.70
CA LEU A 54 -19.36 -0.66 -6.25
C LEU A 54 -18.59 -1.51 -5.25
N LYS A 55 -18.11 -2.67 -5.70
CA LYS A 55 -17.25 -3.53 -4.89
C LYS A 55 -15.80 -3.14 -5.08
N ALA A 56 -15.14 -2.79 -3.98
CA ALA A 56 -13.70 -2.58 -3.92
C ALA A 56 -13.17 -3.02 -2.55
N ASN A 57 -11.91 -3.45 -2.50
CA ASN A 57 -11.20 -3.64 -1.24
C ASN A 57 -10.69 -2.27 -0.81
N ILE A 58 -11.13 -1.77 0.35
CA ILE A 58 -10.64 -0.49 0.90
C ILE A 58 -9.65 -0.78 2.00
N GLN A 59 -8.55 -0.04 2.01
CA GLN A 59 -7.48 -0.29 2.94
C GLN A 59 -6.77 0.98 3.41
N GLU A 60 -6.63 1.10 4.72
CA GLU A 60 -5.74 2.05 5.36
C GLU A 60 -4.31 1.52 5.33
N VAL A 61 -3.36 2.34 4.88
CA VAL A 61 -1.92 2.03 4.85
C VAL A 61 -1.10 3.06 5.61
N GLY A 62 0.14 2.68 5.94
CA GLY A 62 1.11 3.60 6.52
C GLY A 62 1.54 4.73 5.58
N CYS A 63 2.41 5.62 6.07
CA CYS A 63 2.98 6.70 5.26
C CYS A 63 3.95 6.16 4.20
N LEU A 64 3.83 6.63 2.97
CA LEU A 64 4.78 6.32 1.88
C LEU A 64 6.07 7.16 1.96
N GLY A 65 6.11 8.17 2.82
CA GLY A 65 7.22 9.13 2.95
C GLY A 65 7.06 10.39 2.09
N LEU A 66 5.90 10.55 1.43
CA LEU A 66 5.56 11.69 0.56
C LEU A 66 4.59 12.64 1.26
N CYS A 67 4.94 13.10 2.47
CA CYS A 67 4.03 13.85 3.34
C CYS A 67 3.44 15.12 2.70
N TYR A 68 4.13 15.73 1.74
CA TYR A 68 3.65 16.92 1.02
C TYR A 68 2.50 16.60 0.04
N ALA A 69 2.35 15.34 -0.35
CA ALA A 69 1.33 14.85 -1.28
C ALA A 69 0.10 14.28 -0.56
N GLU A 70 0.06 14.32 0.77
CA GLU A 70 -1.08 13.82 1.55
C GLU A 70 -2.32 14.74 1.44
N PRO A 71 -3.56 14.20 1.55
CA PRO A 71 -3.89 12.77 1.60
C PRO A 71 -3.56 12.06 0.29
N LEU A 72 -2.81 10.96 0.39
CA LEU A 72 -2.42 10.14 -0.74
C LEU A 72 -3.38 8.95 -0.86
N LEU A 73 -4.18 8.97 -1.93
CA LEU A 73 -5.08 7.88 -2.33
C LEU A 73 -4.40 7.12 -3.46
N ASP A 74 -4.45 5.79 -3.46
CA ASP A 74 -4.07 5.03 -4.63
C ASP A 74 -5.06 3.93 -4.94
N ILE A 75 -5.15 3.59 -6.22
CA ILE A 75 -6.09 2.60 -6.74
C ILE A 75 -5.32 1.62 -7.62
N LYS A 76 -5.38 0.34 -7.26
CA LYS A 76 -4.92 -0.78 -8.10
C LYS A 76 -6.14 -1.46 -8.73
N LYS A 77 -6.30 -1.31 -10.04
CA LYS A 77 -7.26 -2.12 -10.81
C LYS A 77 -6.67 -3.52 -11.09
N PRO A 78 -7.51 -4.57 -11.24
CA PRO A 78 -7.02 -5.90 -11.59
C PRO A 78 -6.10 -5.86 -12.81
N GLY A 79 -4.89 -6.42 -12.68
CA GLY A 79 -3.89 -6.47 -13.75
C GLY A 79 -3.24 -5.13 -14.14
N LYS A 80 -3.44 -4.06 -13.35
CA LYS A 80 -2.81 -2.74 -13.58
C LYS A 80 -1.92 -2.34 -12.40
N SER A 81 -0.98 -1.43 -12.65
CA SER A 81 -0.19 -0.77 -11.60
C SER A 81 -1.07 0.03 -10.64
N ARG A 82 -0.51 0.38 -9.49
CA ARG A 82 -1.17 1.24 -8.50
C ARG A 82 -1.04 2.68 -8.98
N LEU A 83 -2.16 3.34 -9.21
CA LEU A 83 -2.19 4.74 -9.62
C LEU A 83 -2.43 5.63 -8.41
N PHE A 84 -1.57 6.63 -8.20
CA PHE A 84 -1.60 7.51 -7.04
C PHE A 84 -2.24 8.86 -7.38
N PHE A 85 -3.06 9.34 -6.46
CA PHE A 85 -3.70 10.65 -6.47
C PHE A 85 -3.25 11.42 -5.22
N ASN A 86 -2.69 12.61 -5.42
CA ASN A 86 -2.17 13.44 -4.34
C ASN A 86 -3.17 14.51 -3.90
N ASN A 87 -2.99 14.97 -2.67
CA ASN A 87 -3.74 16.08 -2.06
C ASN A 87 -5.25 15.93 -2.28
N VAL A 88 -5.75 14.71 -2.10
CA VAL A 88 -7.15 14.37 -2.36
C VAL A 88 -8.02 14.96 -1.26
N THR A 89 -9.08 15.67 -1.65
CA THR A 89 -10.09 16.16 -0.72
C THR A 89 -11.35 15.27 -0.74
N PRO A 90 -12.19 15.30 0.31
CA PRO A 90 -13.43 14.51 0.34
C PRO A 90 -14.36 14.79 -0.84
N GLU A 91 -14.39 16.04 -1.33
CA GLU A 91 -15.27 16.48 -2.42
C GLU A 91 -14.83 15.91 -3.79
N GLU A 92 -13.58 15.50 -3.92
CA GLU A 92 -13.00 14.99 -5.17
C GLU A 92 -13.17 13.48 -5.33
N ILE A 93 -13.62 12.78 -4.29
CA ILE A 93 -13.82 11.32 -4.31
C ILE A 93 -14.80 10.92 -5.42
N GLU A 94 -15.92 11.62 -5.56
CA GLU A 94 -16.93 11.26 -6.55
C GLU A 94 -16.34 11.34 -7.96
N TYR A 95 -15.61 12.41 -8.24
CA TYR A 95 -14.91 12.61 -9.51
C TYR A 95 -13.85 11.54 -9.78
N ILE A 96 -12.98 11.24 -8.80
CA ILE A 96 -11.92 10.22 -8.97
C ILE A 96 -12.54 8.83 -9.21
N VAL A 97 -13.57 8.47 -8.45
CA VAL A 97 -14.24 7.16 -8.59
C VAL A 97 -14.98 7.08 -9.92
N ASP A 98 -15.76 8.09 -10.29
CA ASP A 98 -16.51 8.07 -11.54
C ASP A 98 -15.58 7.99 -12.75
N GLU A 99 -14.56 8.85 -12.82
CA GLU A 99 -13.61 8.83 -13.93
C GLU A 99 -12.82 7.53 -13.95
N TYR A 100 -12.14 7.16 -12.86
CA TYR A 100 -11.13 6.10 -12.92
C TYR A 100 -11.68 4.69 -12.73
N LEU A 101 -12.71 4.51 -11.89
CA LEU A 101 -13.27 3.20 -11.56
C LEU A 101 -14.51 2.84 -12.38
N ILE A 102 -15.33 3.81 -12.79
CA ILE A 102 -16.58 3.54 -13.53
C ILE A 102 -16.39 3.76 -15.03
N ASN A 103 -15.87 4.92 -15.42
CA ASN A 103 -15.84 5.36 -16.82
C ASN A 103 -14.57 4.91 -17.57
N GLU A 104 -13.63 4.23 -16.90
CA GLU A 104 -12.28 3.92 -17.42
C GLU A 104 -11.52 5.16 -17.94
N GLY A 105 -11.92 6.34 -17.49
CA GLY A 105 -11.26 7.62 -17.70
C GLY A 105 -10.02 7.80 -16.83
N TYR A 106 -9.52 9.04 -16.81
CA TYR A 106 -8.23 9.35 -16.21
C TYR A 106 -8.21 10.79 -15.67
N PRO A 107 -8.36 11.00 -14.35
CA PRO A 107 -8.42 12.34 -13.75
C PRO A 107 -7.02 12.95 -13.68
N LYS A 108 -6.52 13.39 -14.84
CA LYS A 108 -5.11 13.74 -15.11
C LYS A 108 -4.54 14.78 -14.15
N GLU A 109 -5.35 15.76 -13.74
CA GLU A 109 -4.93 16.84 -12.85
C GLU A 109 -4.61 16.36 -11.43
N LYS A 110 -5.09 15.17 -11.05
CA LYS A 110 -4.87 14.55 -9.74
C LYS A 110 -3.84 13.46 -9.74
N VAL A 111 -3.44 12.95 -10.91
CA VAL A 111 -2.50 11.84 -10.95
C VAL A 111 -1.11 12.32 -10.56
N PHE A 112 -0.57 11.68 -9.54
CA PHE A 112 0.75 11.94 -9.03
C PHE A 112 1.82 11.05 -9.67
N GLY A 113 1.44 9.81 -10.02
CA GLY A 113 2.29 8.83 -10.67
C GLY A 113 1.84 7.41 -10.38
N TYR A 114 2.64 6.42 -10.77
CA TYR A 114 2.34 5.01 -10.53
C TYR A 114 3.45 4.30 -9.73
N ILE A 115 3.08 3.17 -9.13
CA ILE A 115 4.04 2.14 -8.67
C ILE A 115 3.47 0.77 -9.02
N GLY A 116 4.23 -0.02 -9.78
CA GLY A 116 3.86 -1.37 -10.17
C GLY A 116 4.75 -1.89 -11.31
N GLU A 117 4.89 -3.22 -11.38
CA GLU A 117 5.67 -3.89 -12.43
C GLU A 117 4.93 -3.90 -13.77
N GLU A 118 3.62 -3.67 -13.75
CA GLU A 118 2.78 -3.62 -14.96
C GLU A 118 3.05 -2.37 -15.83
N GLY A 119 3.86 -1.42 -15.34
CA GLY A 119 4.19 -0.18 -16.03
C GLY A 119 3.15 0.92 -15.84
N PRO A 120 3.27 2.05 -16.55
CA PRO A 120 2.36 3.18 -16.42
C PRO A 120 0.94 2.78 -16.87
N VAL A 121 -0.07 3.27 -16.16
CA VAL A 121 -1.48 3.06 -16.51
C VAL A 121 -1.88 3.90 -17.72
N ASN A 122 -1.41 5.15 -17.79
CA ASN A 122 -1.69 6.10 -18.87
C ASN A 122 -0.54 7.11 -19.09
N GLY A 123 0.69 6.58 -19.20
CA GLY A 123 1.88 7.37 -19.56
C GLY A 123 2.43 8.29 -18.47
N GLU A 124 1.93 8.20 -17.23
CA GLU A 124 2.47 8.90 -16.07
C GLU A 124 3.83 8.34 -15.63
N ASP A 125 4.62 9.18 -14.97
CA ASP A 125 5.91 8.79 -14.44
C ASP A 125 5.77 7.86 -13.22
N SER A 126 6.75 6.97 -13.05
CA SER A 126 6.84 6.16 -11.83
C SER A 126 7.21 7.06 -10.66
N LEU A 127 6.49 6.94 -9.53
CA LEU A 127 6.87 7.64 -8.30
C LEU A 127 8.29 7.25 -7.85
N GLU A 128 8.72 6.02 -8.12
CA GLU A 128 10.05 5.51 -7.77
C GLU A 128 11.16 6.19 -8.59
N SER A 129 10.82 6.84 -9.71
CA SER A 129 11.77 7.62 -10.50
C SER A 129 11.99 9.04 -9.96
N MET A 130 11.11 9.53 -9.08
CA MET A 130 11.20 10.87 -8.51
C MET A 130 12.44 11.01 -7.63
N PRO A 131 13.13 12.18 -7.62
CA PRO A 131 14.33 12.38 -6.81
C PRO A 131 14.16 12.03 -5.33
N GLY A 132 12.97 12.27 -4.78
CA GLY A 132 12.62 11.97 -3.40
C GLY A 132 12.61 10.47 -3.06
N LEU A 133 12.36 9.57 -4.02
CA LEU A 133 12.32 8.12 -3.80
C LEU A 133 13.48 7.38 -4.47
N LYS A 134 13.89 7.79 -5.67
CA LYS A 134 14.93 7.14 -6.49
C LYS A 134 16.27 6.97 -5.76
N LEU A 135 16.59 7.90 -4.86
CA LEU A 135 17.85 7.91 -4.10
C LEU A 135 17.77 7.13 -2.79
N GLN A 136 16.62 6.50 -2.48
CA GLN A 136 16.42 5.77 -1.24
C GLN A 136 16.64 4.27 -1.43
N ASN A 137 17.33 3.64 -0.47
CA ASN A 137 17.31 2.19 -0.28
C ASN A 137 16.47 1.86 0.97
N ARG A 138 15.18 1.59 0.78
CA ARG A 138 14.21 1.45 1.89
C ARG A 138 14.26 0.06 2.52
N ILE A 139 15.36 -0.30 3.21
CA ILE A 139 15.48 -1.63 3.86
C ILE A 139 14.48 -1.77 5.02
N ALA A 140 14.54 -0.88 6.01
CA ALA A 140 13.62 -0.90 7.17
C ALA A 140 12.20 -0.45 6.80
N LEU A 141 12.07 0.42 5.79
CA LEU A 141 10.81 1.03 5.36
C LEU A 141 10.16 0.35 4.14
N ARG A 142 10.66 -0.81 3.69
CA ARG A 142 10.17 -1.51 2.48
C ARG A 142 8.66 -1.73 2.45
N ASN A 143 8.04 -1.92 3.62
CA ASN A 143 6.60 -2.18 3.75
C ASN A 143 5.77 -0.92 4.05
N ALA A 144 6.40 0.23 4.31
CA ALA A 144 5.72 1.47 4.69
C ALA A 144 5.02 2.12 3.49
N GLY A 145 3.70 2.29 3.61
CA GLY A 145 2.81 2.69 2.50
C GLY A 145 2.32 1.54 1.63
N HIS A 146 2.72 0.31 1.95
CA HIS A 146 2.32 -0.89 1.18
C HIS A 146 1.37 -1.80 1.95
N THR A 147 1.60 -1.97 3.25
CA THR A 147 0.80 -2.85 4.13
C THR A 147 -0.11 -2.04 5.05
N SER A 148 -1.23 -2.64 5.47
CA SER A 148 -2.06 -2.05 6.51
C SER A 148 -1.46 -2.27 7.90
N PRO A 149 -1.44 -1.25 8.77
CA PRO A 149 -1.04 -1.42 10.16
C PRO A 149 -2.08 -2.21 10.99
N HIS A 150 -3.27 -2.46 10.44
CA HIS A 150 -4.37 -3.14 11.13
C HIS A 150 -4.53 -4.61 10.72
N ASP A 151 -3.68 -5.12 9.83
CA ASP A 151 -3.75 -6.49 9.33
C ASP A 151 -2.40 -7.18 9.43
N ILE A 152 -2.30 -8.09 10.41
CA ILE A 152 -1.07 -8.86 10.66
C ILE A 152 -0.71 -9.80 9.50
N ASN A 153 -1.71 -10.31 8.77
CA ASN A 153 -1.46 -11.25 7.67
C ASN A 153 -0.72 -10.55 6.54
N GLN A 154 -0.94 -9.26 6.33
CA GLN A 154 -0.20 -8.51 5.33
C GLN A 154 1.25 -8.31 5.74
N TYR A 155 1.50 -8.07 7.01
CA TYR A 155 2.88 -8.01 7.51
C TYR A 155 3.59 -9.35 7.28
N ILE A 156 2.96 -10.47 7.64
CA ILE A 156 3.50 -11.82 7.46
C ILE A 156 3.74 -12.14 5.99
N ALA A 157 2.75 -11.89 5.11
CA ALA A 157 2.84 -12.11 3.67
C ALA A 157 4.00 -11.33 3.01
N ASN A 158 4.41 -10.22 3.63
CA ASN A 158 5.51 -9.38 3.18
C ASN A 158 6.78 -9.57 4.03
N GLY A 159 7.00 -10.80 4.53
CA GLY A 159 8.22 -11.22 5.23
C GLY A 159 8.31 -10.81 6.71
N GLY A 160 7.22 -10.29 7.27
CA GLY A 160 7.09 -10.02 8.69
C GLY A 160 7.24 -11.30 9.51
N TYR A 161 7.84 -11.19 10.70
CA TYR A 161 8.17 -12.30 11.60
C TYR A 161 9.11 -13.39 11.06
N ALA A 162 9.48 -13.40 9.78
CA ALA A 162 10.40 -14.41 9.24
C ALA A 162 11.76 -14.44 9.97
N GLY A 163 12.31 -13.27 10.29
CA GLY A 163 13.54 -13.16 11.08
C GLY A 163 13.39 -13.64 12.52
N LEU A 164 12.24 -13.35 13.16
CA LEU A 164 11.94 -13.83 14.51
C LEU A 164 11.80 -15.35 14.53
N TYR A 165 11.10 -15.91 13.53
CA TYR A 165 10.93 -17.35 13.39
C TYR A 165 12.29 -18.05 13.27
N LYS A 166 13.14 -17.63 12.32
CA LYS A 166 14.52 -18.14 12.15
C LYS A 166 15.30 -18.07 13.47
N ALA A 167 15.25 -16.93 14.16
CA ALA A 167 15.99 -16.74 15.41
C ALA A 167 15.52 -17.67 16.54
N LEU A 168 14.24 -18.04 16.57
CA LEU A 168 13.67 -18.90 17.61
C LEU A 168 13.78 -20.40 17.29
N THR A 169 13.80 -20.79 16.02
CA THR A 169 13.78 -22.20 15.61
C THR A 169 15.12 -22.73 15.14
N ASP A 170 15.91 -21.90 14.47
CA ASP A 170 17.07 -22.34 13.69
C ASP A 170 18.40 -21.80 14.24
N MET A 171 18.35 -20.95 15.26
CA MET A 171 19.53 -20.26 15.80
C MET A 171 19.61 -20.37 17.32
N SER A 172 20.83 -20.52 17.82
CA SER A 172 21.18 -20.30 19.22
C SER A 172 21.31 -18.80 19.51
N PRO A 173 21.22 -18.38 20.79
CA PRO A 173 21.45 -16.98 21.19
C PRO A 173 22.79 -16.40 20.70
N SER A 174 23.85 -17.21 20.68
CA SER A 174 25.16 -16.80 20.14
C SER A 174 25.14 -16.55 18.63
N GLU A 175 24.47 -17.42 17.86
CA GLU A 175 24.35 -17.23 16.41
C GLU A 175 23.53 -15.99 16.07
N VAL A 176 22.49 -15.68 16.85
CA VAL A 176 21.72 -14.44 16.69
C VAL A 176 22.61 -13.21 16.91
N ILE A 177 23.43 -13.23 17.97
CA ILE A 177 24.39 -12.15 18.26
C ILE A 177 25.38 -11.98 17.10
N ASP A 178 25.92 -13.09 16.59
CA ASP A 178 26.92 -13.04 15.53
C ASP A 178 26.32 -12.62 14.18
N GLU A 179 25.08 -13.01 13.86
CA GLU A 179 24.35 -12.52 12.68
C GLU A 179 24.20 -10.98 12.71
N VAL A 180 23.82 -10.41 13.87
CA VAL A 180 23.70 -8.95 14.03
C VAL A 180 25.07 -8.28 13.89
N LYS A 181 26.12 -8.79 14.54
CA LYS A 181 27.49 -8.25 14.39
C LYS A 181 27.97 -8.29 12.94
N ASN A 182 27.74 -9.40 12.24
CA ASN A 182 28.15 -9.59 10.85
C ASN A 182 27.42 -8.64 9.89
N SER A 183 26.21 -8.16 10.26
CA SER A 183 25.46 -7.19 9.48
C SER A 183 26.04 -5.76 9.52
N GLY A 184 26.89 -5.45 10.51
CA GLY A 184 27.47 -4.12 10.71
C GLY A 184 26.53 -3.09 11.35
N LEU A 185 25.40 -3.54 11.93
CA LEU A 185 24.49 -2.74 12.78
C LEU A 185 25.06 -2.50 14.19
#